data_AF-A0A7X7Z8C3-F1
#
_entry.id   AF-A0A7X7Z8C3-F1
#
_cell.length_a   1.000
_cell.length_b   1.000
_cell.length_c   1.000
_cell.angle_alpha   90.00
_cell.angle_beta   90.00
_cell.angle_gamma   90.00
#
_symmetry.space_group_name_H-M   'P 1'
#
loop_
_entity.id
_entity.type
_entity.pdbx_description
1 polymer ?
#
loop_
_entity_poly.entity_id
_entity_poly.type
_entity_poly.pdbx_seq_one_letter_code
_entity_poly.pdbx_strand_id
1 'polypeptide(L)'
;MALIFPDLNSLFSLYKFFFLSLTTLVVLEYLIMFELPPNFLLSRAAALTVMLMLATVLYAAHLYVFGGRMGLPFLLVLSAGCVFFGQVISYRLQRKQSLRFEYGLGFLNYFLVAGFLMGEVLLNL
;
A
#
# COMPACT_ATOMS: atom_id res chain seq x y z
N MET A 1 8.70 -6.06 -22.67
CA MET A 1 8.61 -4.76 -21.97
C MET A 1 8.07 -5.07 -20.59
N ALA A 2 8.89 -4.98 -19.54
CA ALA A 2 8.44 -5.30 -18.19
C ALA A 2 7.34 -4.29 -17.81
N LEU A 3 6.12 -4.77 -17.63
CA LEU A 3 4.99 -3.97 -17.17
C LEU A 3 5.31 -3.50 -15.75
N ILE A 4 5.70 -2.23 -15.61
CA ILE A 4 5.84 -1.55 -14.30
C ILE A 4 4.45 -1.39 -13.65
N PHE A 5 3.38 -1.50 -14.44
CA PHE A 5 2.00 -1.41 -13.98
C PHE A 5 1.44 -2.78 -13.57
N PRO A 6 0.67 -2.83 -12.48
CA PRO A 6 0.04 -4.07 -12.02
C PRO A 6 -1.00 -4.57 -13.01
N ASP A 7 -1.23 -5.88 -13.02
CA ASP A 7 -2.30 -6.48 -13.82
C ASP A 7 -3.64 -6.36 -13.08
N LEU A 8 -4.64 -5.73 -13.73
CA LEU A 8 -6.01 -5.65 -13.20
C LEU A 8 -6.69 -7.01 -13.07
N ASN A 9 -6.15 -8.06 -13.69
CA ASN A 9 -6.70 -9.40 -13.54
C ASN A 9 -6.28 -10.05 -12.22
N SER A 10 -5.29 -9.50 -11.51
CA SER A 10 -4.75 -10.08 -10.28
C SER A 10 -4.71 -9.06 -9.14
N LEU A 11 -5.55 -9.29 -8.13
CA LEU A 11 -5.51 -8.58 -6.86
C LEU A 11 -4.10 -8.60 -6.24
N PHE A 12 -3.41 -9.73 -6.37
CA PHE A 12 -2.06 -9.91 -5.87
C PHE A 12 -1.03 -9.03 -6.59
N SER A 13 -1.18 -8.82 -7.90
CA SER A 13 -0.35 -7.89 -8.67
C SER A 13 -0.51 -6.46 -8.16
N LEU A 14 -1.75 -6.04 -7.89
CA LEU A 14 -2.06 -4.74 -7.29
C LEU A 14 -1.41 -4.59 -5.91
N TYR A 15 -1.49 -5.62 -5.05
CA TYR A 15 -0.87 -5.58 -3.73
C TYR A 15 0.65 -5.43 -3.77
N LYS A 16 1.32 -6.19 -4.65
CA LYS A 16 2.76 -6.06 -4.87
C LYS A 16 3.14 -4.65 -5.31
N PHE A 17 2.37 -4.06 -6.22
CA PHE A 17 2.61 -2.72 -6.70
C PHE A 17 2.49 -1.67 -5.58
N PHE A 18 1.43 -1.72 -4.77
CA PHE A 18 1.27 -0.80 -3.64
C PHE A 18 2.36 -1.00 -2.57
N PHE A 19 2.69 -2.24 -2.25
CA PHE A 19 3.76 -2.57 -1.30
C PHE A 19 5.12 -2.04 -1.76
N LEU A 20 5.50 -2.29 -3.01
CA LEU A 20 6.76 -1.81 -3.59
C LEU A 20 6.80 -0.29 -3.64
N SER A 21 5.70 0.35 -4.05
CA SER A 21 5.60 1.81 -4.14
C SER A 21 5.80 2.46 -2.78
N LEU A 22 5.14 1.93 -1.73
CA LEU A 22 5.23 2.50 -0.39
C LEU A 22 6.57 2.20 0.27
N THR A 23 7.15 1.02 0.01
CA THR A 23 8.50 0.68 0.47
C THR A 23 9.54 1.59 -0.17
N THR A 24 9.44 1.83 -1.48
CA THR A 24 10.33 2.75 -2.20
C THR A 24 10.20 4.17 -1.64
N LEU A 25 8.97 4.63 -1.38
CA LEU A 25 8.73 5.92 -0.73
C LEU A 25 9.41 6.00 0.64
N VAL A 26 9.24 4.98 1.48
CA VAL A 26 9.86 4.93 2.81
C VAL A 26 11.39 4.99 2.69
N VAL A 27 11.99 4.21 1.80
CA VAL A 27 13.44 4.23 1.56
C VAL A 27 13.90 5.61 1.11
N LEU A 28 13.20 6.24 0.16
CA LEU A 28 13.53 7.59 -0.31
C LEU A 28 13.43 8.62 0.83
N GLU A 29 12.40 8.53 1.66
CA GLU A 29 12.20 9.44 2.79
C GLU A 29 13.29 9.28 3.85
N TYR A 30 13.75 8.05 4.13
CA TYR A 30 14.91 7.81 4.99
C TYR A 30 16.23 8.35 4.42
N LEU A 31 16.36 8.42 3.09
CA LEU A 31 17.56 8.99 2.44
C LEU A 31 17.56 10.52 2.44
N ILE A 32 16.39 11.16 2.46
CA ILE A 32 16.25 12.62 2.33
C ILE A 32 16.06 13.31 3.70
N MET A 33 15.34 12.70 4.64
CA MET A 33 15.06 13.30 5.96
C MET A 33 15.94 12.72 7.06
N PHE A 34 16.74 13.59 7.70
CA PHE A 34 17.60 13.23 8.84
C PHE A 34 16.84 13.00 10.15
N GLU A 35 15.65 13.59 10.31
CA GLU A 35 14.81 13.43 11.50
C GLU A 35 13.37 13.11 11.10
N LEU A 36 13.03 11.82 11.14
CA LEU A 36 11.67 11.33 10.90
C LEU A 36 10.88 11.30 12.21
N PRO A 37 9.58 11.63 12.19
CA PRO A 37 8.77 11.59 13.40
C PRO A 37 8.67 10.15 13.94
N PRO A 38 8.52 9.96 15.26
CA PRO A 38 8.55 8.64 15.89
C PRO A 38 7.42 7.69 15.42
N ASN A 39 6.38 8.24 14.79
CA ASN A 39 5.23 7.50 14.28
C ASN A 39 5.25 7.29 12.77
N PHE A 40 6.36 7.63 12.12
CA PHE A 40 6.52 7.59 10.68
C PHE A 40 6.27 6.18 10.10
N LEU A 41 6.89 5.14 10.64
CA LEU A 41 6.70 3.78 10.14
C LEU A 41 5.26 3.28 10.34
N LEU A 42 4.64 3.63 11.47
CA LEU A 42 3.24 3.29 11.71
C LEU A 42 2.31 4.00 10.74
N SER A 43 2.55 5.28 10.47
CA SER A 43 1.73 6.05 9.55
C SER A 43 1.83 5.51 8.12
N ARG A 44 3.03 5.05 7.73
CA ARG A 44 3.29 4.40 6.45
C ARG A 44 2.64 3.02 6.37
N ALA A 45 2.71 2.23 7.44
CA ALA A 45 2.03 0.94 7.52
C ALA A 45 0.51 1.10 7.43
N ALA A 46 -0.06 2.07 8.16
CA ALA A 46 -1.48 2.38 8.09
C ALA A 46 -1.90 2.86 6.69
N ALA A 47 -1.06 3.68 6.04
CA ALA A 47 -1.28 4.08 4.65
C ALA A 47 -1.35 2.88 3.73
N LEU A 48 -0.40 1.96 3.86
CA LEU A 48 -0.36 0.71 3.09
C LEU A 48 -1.61 -0.14 3.34
N THR A 49 -2.01 -0.35 4.61
CA THR A 49 -3.22 -1.10 4.95
C THR A 49 -4.46 -0.50 4.28
N VAL A 50 -4.60 0.82 4.31
CA VAL A 50 -5.73 1.53 3.68
C VAL A 50 -5.69 1.41 2.16
N MET A 51 -4.50 1.53 1.55
CA MET A 51 -4.32 1.32 0.11
C MET A 51 -4.72 -0.08 -0.32
N LEU A 52 -4.29 -1.11 0.42
CA LEU A 52 -4.63 -2.51 0.13
C LEU A 52 -6.13 -2.76 0.30
N MET A 53 -6.73 -2.24 1.37
CA MET A 53 -8.17 -2.39 1.63
C MET A 53 -9.01 -1.74 0.52
N LEU A 54 -8.67 -0.51 0.12
CA LEU A 54 -9.32 0.18 -1.00
C LEU A 54 -9.11 -0.56 -2.31
N ALA A 55 -7.90 -1.07 -2.55
CA ALA A 55 -7.62 -1.88 -3.74
C ALA A 55 -8.52 -3.11 -3.80
N THR A 56 -8.76 -3.80 -2.67
CA THR A 56 -9.70 -4.93 -2.61
C THR A 56 -11.13 -4.54 -2.95
N VAL A 57 -11.62 -3.45 -2.35
CA VAL A 57 -12.99 -2.98 -2.57
C VAL A 57 -13.18 -2.58 -4.04
N LEU A 58 -12.23 -1.85 -4.60
CA LEU A 58 -12.30 -1.37 -5.98
C LEU A 58 -12.07 -2.50 -7.01
N TYR A 59 -11.23 -3.49 -6.70
CA TYR A 59 -11.08 -4.70 -7.50
C TYR A 59 -12.37 -5.52 -7.51
N ALA A 60 -13.01 -5.68 -6.36
CA ALA A 60 -14.33 -6.33 -6.28
C ALA A 60 -15.37 -5.54 -7.11
N ALA A 61 -15.41 -4.21 -6.99
CA ALA A 61 -16.31 -3.38 -7.80
C ALA A 61 -16.03 -3.54 -9.31
N HIS A 62 -14.76 -3.61 -9.71
CA HIS A 62 -14.35 -3.84 -11.09
C HIS A 62 -14.89 -5.15 -11.66
N LEU A 63 -14.81 -6.24 -10.90
CA LEU A 63 -15.31 -7.55 -11.32
C LEU A 63 -16.84 -7.62 -11.30
N TYR A 64 -17.47 -7.24 -10.18
CA TYR A 64 -18.90 -7.48 -9.96
C TYR A 64 -19.82 -6.41 -10.56
N VAL A 65 -19.38 -5.15 -10.61
CA VAL A 65 -20.21 -4.05 -11.13
C VAL A 65 -19.89 -3.77 -12.59
N PHE A 66 -18.60 -3.77 -12.96
CA PHE A 66 -18.15 -3.38 -14.29
C PHE A 66 -17.80 -4.56 -15.21
N GLY A 67 -17.94 -5.79 -14.71
CA GLY A 67 -17.74 -7.02 -15.48
C GLY A 67 -16.35 -7.15 -16.09
N GLY A 68 -15.31 -6.59 -15.45
CA GLY A 68 -13.93 -6.66 -15.95
C GLY A 68 -13.62 -5.80 -17.18
N ARG A 69 -14.53 -4.90 -17.59
CA ARG A 69 -14.38 -4.15 -18.85
C ARG A 69 -13.54 -2.87 -18.74
N MET A 70 -13.27 -2.41 -17.53
CA MET A 70 -12.51 -1.19 -17.33
C MET A 70 -10.99 -1.43 -17.46
N GLY A 71 -10.38 -0.91 -18.51
CA GLY A 71 -8.93 -1.07 -18.77
C GLY A 71 -8.03 -0.09 -18.01
N LEU A 72 -6.94 0.31 -18.65
CA LEU A 72 -5.90 1.21 -18.12
C LEU A 72 -6.40 2.48 -17.39
N PRO A 73 -7.38 3.26 -17.89
CA PRO A 73 -7.81 4.50 -17.21
C PRO A 73 -8.40 4.24 -15.82
N PHE A 74 -9.10 3.12 -15.63
CA PHE A 74 -9.60 2.74 -14.32
C PHE A 74 -8.48 2.34 -13.36
N LEU A 75 -7.47 1.62 -13.86
CA LEU A 75 -6.28 1.31 -13.08
C LEU A 75 -5.59 2.57 -12.58
N LEU A 76 -5.44 3.60 -13.43
CA LEU A 76 -4.81 4.86 -13.05
C LEU A 76 -5.62 5.61 -11.97
N VAL A 77 -6.94 5.72 -12.15
CA VAL A 77 -7.83 6.38 -11.18
C VAL A 77 -7.87 5.62 -9.86
N LEU A 78 -7.94 4.28 -9.91
CA LEU A 78 -7.89 3.41 -8.74
C LEU A 78 -6.58 3.59 -7.98
N SER A 79 -5.45 3.52 -8.70
CA SER A 79 -4.12 3.67 -8.11
C SER A 79 -3.95 5.04 -7.45
N ALA A 80 -4.31 6.11 -8.15
CA ALA A 80 -4.25 7.47 -7.64
C ALA A 80 -5.17 7.66 -6.43
N GLY A 81 -6.40 7.14 -6.49
CA GLY A 81 -7.35 7.18 -5.38
C GLY A 81 -6.84 6.47 -4.14
N CYS A 82 -6.40 5.21 -4.29
CA CYS A 82 -5.81 4.43 -3.19
C CYS A 82 -4.63 5.17 -2.56
N VAL A 83 -3.68 5.65 -3.37
CA VAL A 83 -2.51 6.39 -2.88
C VAL A 83 -2.93 7.65 -2.13
N PHE A 84 -3.84 8.44 -2.68
CA PHE A 84 -4.35 9.66 -2.04
C PHE A 84 -4.94 9.37 -0.67
N PHE A 85 -5.85 8.39 -0.56
CA PHE A 85 -6.46 8.01 0.71
C PHE A 85 -5.45 7.47 1.73
N GLY A 86 -4.51 6.64 1.30
CA GLY A 86 -3.45 6.13 2.17
C GLY A 86 -2.58 7.27 2.73
N GLN A 87 -2.22 8.24 1.91
CA GLN A 87 -1.43 9.41 2.34
C GLN A 87 -2.21 10.33 3.30
N VAL A 88 -3.51 10.54 3.05
CA VAL A 88 -4.37 11.32 3.97
C VAL A 88 -4.41 10.69 5.36
N ILE A 89 -4.51 9.36 5.45
CA ILE A 89 -4.51 8.65 6.73
C ILE A 89 -3.13 8.71 7.39
N SER A 90 -2.05 8.54 6.62
CA SER A 90 -0.68 8.73 7.13
C SER A 90 -0.50 10.10 7.77
N TYR A 91 -0.92 11.16 7.08
CA TYR A 91 -0.79 12.53 7.55
C TYR A 91 -1.59 12.78 8.84
N ARG A 92 -2.82 12.25 8.93
CA ARG A 92 -3.66 12.37 10.13
C ARG A 92 -3.05 11.65 11.33
N LEU A 93 -2.43 10.49 11.13
CA LEU A 93 -1.73 9.74 12.16
C LEU A 93 -0.47 10.48 12.63
N GLN A 94 0.33 11.00 11.70
CA GLN A 94 1.54 11.77 12.02
C GLN A 94 1.23 12.97 12.93
N ARG A 95 0.11 13.66 12.68
CA ARG A 95 -0.31 14.85 13.45
C ARG A 95 -0.68 14.56 14.92
N LYS A 96 -0.92 13.31 15.32
CA LYS A 96 -1.41 12.98 16.67
C LYS A 96 -0.35 12.74 17.75
N GLN A 97 0.95 12.69 17.41
CA GLN A 97 2.15 12.78 18.29
C GLN A 97 2.15 12.10 19.70
N SER A 98 1.26 11.16 20.03
CA SER A 98 1.01 10.78 21.44
C SER A 98 1.25 9.33 21.82
N LEU A 99 1.88 8.49 20.99
CA LEU A 99 2.00 7.05 21.31
C LEU A 99 3.46 6.56 21.28
N ARG A 100 4.00 6.26 22.47
CA ARG A 100 5.37 5.76 22.68
C ARG A 100 5.68 4.38 22.07
N PHE A 101 4.68 3.67 21.53
CA PHE A 101 4.82 2.29 20.99
C PHE A 101 4.67 2.19 19.45
N GLU A 102 4.63 3.31 18.72
CA GLU A 102 4.28 3.33 17.30
C GLU A 102 5.33 2.65 16.39
N TYR A 103 6.62 2.68 16.75
CA TYR A 103 7.69 2.06 15.96
C TYR A 103 7.53 0.53 15.81
N GLY A 104 7.25 -0.18 16.91
CA GLY A 104 7.13 -1.63 16.92
C GLY A 104 5.88 -2.12 16.17
N LEU A 105 4.77 -1.41 16.30
CA LEU A 105 3.53 -1.70 15.58
C LEU A 105 3.66 -1.45 14.08
N GLY A 106 4.37 -0.39 13.68
CA GLY A 106 4.66 -0.10 12.27
C GLY A 106 5.49 -1.20 11.61
N PHE A 107 6.58 -1.62 12.28
CA PHE A 107 7.42 -2.73 11.82
C PHE A 107 6.66 -4.05 11.75
N LEU A 108 5.91 -4.40 12.79
CA LEU A 108 5.14 -5.65 12.82
C LEU A 108 4.12 -5.72 11.68
N ASN A 109 3.43 -4.61 11.40
CA ASN A 109 2.46 -4.54 10.32
C ASN A 109 3.14 -4.65 8.93
N TYR A 110 4.29 -3.99 8.76
CA TYR A 110 5.12 -4.17 7.55
C TYR A 110 5.59 -5.62 7.37
N PHE A 111 6.09 -6.26 8.43
CA PHE A 111 6.55 -7.64 8.40
C PHE A 111 5.42 -8.63 8.16
N LEU A 112 4.23 -8.39 8.71
CA LEU A 112 3.06 -9.23 8.44
C LEU A 112 2.62 -9.12 6.98
N VAL A 113 2.54 -7.91 6.43
CA VAL A 113 2.19 -7.72 5.02
C VAL A 113 3.25 -8.30 4.09
N ALA A 114 4.54 -8.07 4.38
CA ALA A 114 5.64 -8.64 3.63
C ALA A 114 5.66 -10.18 3.72
N GLY A 115 5.41 -10.73 4.91
CA GLY A 115 5.33 -12.17 5.15
C GLY A 115 4.15 -12.82 4.43
N PHE A 116 2.97 -12.18 4.43
CA PHE A 116 1.82 -12.62 3.66
C PHE A 116 2.13 -12.65 2.15
N LEU A 117 2.74 -11.58 1.63
CA LEU A 117 3.13 -11.49 0.23
C LEU A 117 4.21 -12.51 -0.15
N MET A 118 5.19 -12.79 0.72
CA MET A 118 6.23 -13.81 0.49
C MET A 118 5.69 -15.24 0.61
N GLY A 119 4.81 -15.50 1.59
CA GLY A 119 4.19 -16.82 1.77
C GLY A 119 3.35 -17.24 0.57
N GLU A 120 2.61 -16.29 -0.02
CA GLU A 120 1.86 -16.51 -1.26
C GLU A 120 2.76 -16.75 -2.49
N VAL A 121 3.95 -16.13 -2.55
CA VAL A 121 4.93 -16.43 -3.62
C VAL A 121 5.48 -17.85 -3.47
N LEU A 122 5.72 -18.32 -2.24
CA LEU A 122 6.22 -19.67 -1.96
C LEU A 122 5.19 -20.78 -2.23
N LEU A 123 3.90 -20.49 -2.07
CA LEU A 123 2.80 -21.44 -2.33
C LEU A 123 2.40 -21.52 -3.82
N ASN A 124 2.75 -20.51 -4.63
CA ASN A 124 2.47 -20.46 -6.06
C ASN A 124 3.71 -20.79 -6.93
N LEU A 125 4.75 -21.40 -6.35
CA LEU A 125 5.99 -21.85 -6.99
C LEU A 125 5.98 -23.37 -7.12
#